data_AF-A0A3B9HX98-F1
#
_entry.id   AF-A0A3B9HX98-F1
#
_cell.length_a   1.000
_cell.length_b   1.000
_cell.length_c   1.000
_cell.angle_alpha   90.00
_cell.angle_beta   90.00
_cell.angle_gamma   90.00
#
_symmetry.space_group_name_H-M   'P 1'
#
loop_
_entity.id
_entity.type
_entity.pdbx_description
1 polymer ?
#
loop_
_entity_poly.entity_id
_entity_poly.type
_entity_poly.pdbx_seq_one_letter_code
_entity_poly.pdbx_strand_id
1 'polypeptide(L)'
;MTKLANRLFRVSGLLFIITCLSLAPVRAQIASPFDVGQIKIANVVSSGSDYSQINASAALELTAEEKELLELRLLPSYYPILKHCLAGKEPFTGKNGGLGAAKNLCKSFFSAGAPDNYSRDFGNPVRMLDWARRYRNDDKMCKLVTSTRRGDVILTGPQKQKDIDTNFICLMTKGPYYHASMVIDSVPPVIIEAVGITANRSDTTSDKVRLSTWYEEFGSWGAYRLVRPTHGQSSAKASAIIEKAVAYAEAQLGKPYDYSFSNSDGNTAFYCSELVHKAYTIGAGFNGNLADKNPERDKILVAFHAVIDGLAPKNKYELSDKVMQFAIDYSHYPDINKLQKFIIDELVPGCKTLEKAFPDKKAREKLNNVFNKVKNNEGFKGFVAANKAYEEANKAGKFKAGWGIGKLREIKSKAAIGIALLKDIDKLGKESGASRKDLLVVLTKVFIPIYKNLGTFGEVLGGMNKSSMVALPEGVKTVLKIVDWGVNKREEVKKWPVVGGWLAEIMPGNGDGKIRTDLTSPSDLANASPDFTLNYP
;
A
#
# COMPACT_ATOMS: atom_id res chain seq x y z
N MET A 1 3.01 -18.56 39.71
CA MET A 1 2.64 -17.43 38.82
C MET A 1 3.02 -17.69 37.35
N THR A 2 4.21 -18.24 37.06
CA THR A 2 4.74 -18.56 35.71
C THR A 2 3.78 -19.27 34.72
N LYS A 3 2.86 -20.12 35.18
CA LYS A 3 1.91 -20.84 34.30
C LYS A 3 0.77 -19.99 33.70
N LEU A 4 0.58 -18.74 34.14
CA LEU A 4 -0.46 -17.84 33.59
C LEU A 4 0.12 -16.89 32.54
N ALA A 5 1.30 -16.31 32.77
CA ALA A 5 2.01 -15.50 31.77
C ALA A 5 2.27 -16.30 30.47
N ASN A 6 2.70 -17.57 30.59
CA ASN A 6 2.87 -18.49 29.45
C ASN A 6 1.55 -18.87 28.72
N ARG A 7 0.39 -18.36 29.16
CA ARG A 7 -0.89 -18.46 28.44
C ARG A 7 -1.34 -17.13 27.81
N LEU A 8 -0.72 -16.00 28.18
CA LEU A 8 -1.00 -14.66 27.66
C LEU A 8 0.07 -14.22 26.64
N PHE A 9 1.34 -14.53 26.86
CA PHE A 9 2.41 -14.40 25.84
C PHE A 9 2.23 -15.32 24.63
N ARG A 10 1.17 -16.14 24.63
CA ARG A 10 0.62 -16.81 23.47
C ARG A 10 0.00 -15.80 22.50
N VAL A 11 0.81 -14.86 21.99
CA VAL A 11 0.41 -14.03 20.85
C VAL A 11 1.51 -13.69 19.79
N SER A 12 2.79 -13.19 19.97
CA SER A 12 3.97 -13.16 18.99
C SER A 12 5.20 -12.17 19.05
N GLY A 13 6.11 -12.29 18.05
CA GLY A 13 6.83 -11.22 17.32
C GLY A 13 7.07 -11.65 15.84
N LEU A 14 7.37 -10.75 14.84
CA LEU A 14 7.45 -11.11 13.38
C LEU A 14 7.88 -9.99 12.32
N LEU A 15 8.78 -8.99 12.58
CA LEU A 15 9.75 -8.22 11.66
C LEU A 15 10.67 -7.28 12.54
N PHE A 16 11.86 -6.67 12.23
CA PHE A 16 12.65 -6.13 11.06
C PHE A 16 12.24 -4.69 10.58
N ILE A 17 13.11 -3.72 10.16
CA ILE A 17 14.49 -3.78 9.57
C ILE A 17 15.65 -3.14 10.45
N ILE A 18 16.60 -2.19 10.17
CA ILE A 18 16.96 -1.07 9.19
C ILE A 18 18.51 -0.69 9.38
N THR A 19 19.31 0.28 8.83
CA THR A 19 19.32 1.52 7.94
C THR A 19 20.70 1.61 7.14
N CYS A 20 21.54 2.65 6.80
CA CYS A 20 21.80 4.14 6.83
C CYS A 20 23.10 4.45 5.93
N LEU A 21 23.73 5.63 5.62
CA LEU A 21 23.47 7.09 5.39
C LEU A 21 24.76 7.85 4.83
N SER A 22 24.67 9.17 4.46
CA SER A 22 25.74 10.25 4.30
C SER A 22 26.23 10.77 2.89
N LEU A 23 26.98 11.91 2.81
CA LEU A 23 26.79 13.00 1.80
C LEU A 23 28.03 13.88 1.37
N ALA A 24 27.97 14.57 0.20
CA ALA A 24 28.82 15.73 -0.23
C ALA A 24 28.19 16.64 -1.36
N PRO A 25 28.66 17.91 -1.63
CA PRO A 25 27.91 18.95 -2.38
C PRO A 25 28.54 19.55 -3.68
N VAL A 26 27.71 20.04 -4.63
CA VAL A 26 28.09 20.90 -5.81
C VAL A 26 26.94 21.90 -6.18
N ARG A 27 27.25 22.91 -7.01
CA ARG A 27 26.35 23.89 -7.69
C ARG A 27 25.21 23.27 -8.53
N ALA A 28 24.37 24.14 -9.10
CA ALA A 28 23.09 23.80 -9.72
C ALA A 28 22.68 24.71 -10.91
N GLN A 29 21.57 24.38 -11.58
CA GLN A 29 21.14 24.98 -12.85
C GLN A 29 19.63 25.34 -12.81
N ILE A 30 19.23 26.38 -13.56
CA ILE A 30 17.94 27.08 -13.36
C ILE A 30 16.94 26.86 -14.54
N ALA A 31 17.38 26.19 -15.61
CA ALA A 31 16.59 25.97 -16.83
C ALA A 31 15.90 24.60 -16.89
N SER A 32 14.81 24.51 -17.65
CA SER A 32 14.26 23.23 -18.11
C SER A 32 15.20 22.60 -19.15
N PRO A 33 15.38 21.27 -19.20
CA PRO A 33 16.12 20.62 -20.29
C PRO A 33 15.44 20.73 -21.67
N PHE A 34 14.20 21.23 -21.71
CA PHE A 34 13.32 21.21 -22.89
C PHE A 34 13.04 22.61 -23.47
N ASP A 35 13.97 23.56 -23.26
CA ASP A 35 14.17 24.60 -24.27
C ASP A 35 14.50 23.90 -25.60
N VAL A 36 13.78 24.29 -26.66
CA VAL A 36 13.54 23.45 -27.86
C VAL A 36 14.83 22.98 -28.58
N GLY A 37 15.96 23.67 -28.37
CA GLY A 37 17.25 23.35 -28.97
C GLY A 37 18.05 22.19 -28.35
N GLN A 38 17.55 21.46 -27.34
CA GLN A 38 18.32 20.37 -26.68
C GLN A 38 17.74 18.94 -26.79
N ILE A 39 16.64 18.72 -27.52
CA ILE A 39 16.04 17.37 -27.63
C ILE A 39 16.90 16.44 -28.51
N LYS A 40 17.78 15.64 -27.90
CA LYS A 40 18.57 14.61 -28.58
C LYS A 40 17.74 13.36 -28.88
N ILE A 41 16.95 13.42 -29.95
CA ILE A 41 16.17 12.30 -30.46
C ILE A 41 17.11 11.22 -31.01
N ALA A 42 17.01 10.00 -30.49
CA ALA A 42 17.64 8.84 -31.10
C ALA A 42 16.96 8.52 -32.44
N ASN A 43 17.72 8.47 -33.53
CA ASN A 43 17.22 8.40 -34.92
C ASN A 43 16.14 7.33 -35.16
N VAL A 44 14.87 7.72 -35.05
CA VAL A 44 13.70 6.89 -35.44
C VAL A 44 13.60 6.80 -36.97
N VAL A 45 14.15 7.78 -37.68
CA VAL A 45 14.29 7.82 -39.14
C VAL A 45 15.77 8.08 -39.47
N SER A 46 16.29 7.45 -40.52
CA SER A 46 17.67 7.66 -41.00
C SER A 46 17.81 8.92 -41.86
N SER A 47 17.19 10.02 -41.43
CA SER A 47 17.23 11.33 -42.09
C SER A 47 17.78 12.37 -41.12
N GLY A 48 18.60 13.30 -41.63
CA GLY A 48 19.15 14.42 -40.86
C GLY A 48 18.12 15.51 -40.58
N SER A 49 16.96 15.12 -40.05
CA SER A 49 15.77 15.94 -39.91
C SER A 49 15.79 16.75 -38.61
N ASP A 50 15.75 18.07 -38.71
CA ASP A 50 15.58 18.93 -37.54
C ASP A 50 14.14 18.83 -37.03
N TYR A 51 13.95 18.02 -35.99
CA TYR A 51 12.66 17.81 -35.36
C TYR A 51 12.10 19.07 -34.68
N SER A 52 12.92 20.10 -34.38
CA SER A 52 12.41 21.39 -33.91
C SER A 52 11.67 22.15 -35.02
N GLN A 53 12.24 22.14 -36.24
CA GLN A 53 11.62 22.74 -37.43
C GLN A 53 10.36 21.98 -37.85
N ILE A 54 10.35 20.64 -37.75
CA ILE A 54 9.16 19.82 -38.00
C ILE A 54 8.06 20.14 -36.98
N ASN A 55 8.39 20.24 -35.68
CA ASN A 55 7.41 20.59 -34.65
C ASN A 55 6.85 22.01 -34.84
N ALA A 56 7.69 22.99 -35.20
CA ALA A 56 7.27 24.35 -35.51
C ALA A 56 6.36 24.40 -36.76
N SER A 57 6.66 23.61 -37.79
CA SER A 57 5.84 23.51 -39.00
C SER A 57 4.48 22.86 -38.70
N ALA A 58 4.47 21.76 -37.94
CA ALA A 58 3.25 21.07 -37.51
C ALA A 58 2.37 21.94 -36.59
N ALA A 59 2.96 22.86 -35.82
CA ALA A 59 2.21 23.80 -34.97
C ALA A 59 1.32 24.77 -35.79
N LEU A 60 1.69 25.07 -37.03
CA LEU A 60 0.88 25.90 -37.94
C LEU A 60 -0.45 25.20 -38.29
N GLU A 61 -0.41 23.88 -38.52
CA GLU A 61 -1.55 23.04 -38.93
C GLU A 61 -2.56 22.72 -37.81
N LEU A 62 -2.30 23.16 -36.59
CA LEU A 62 -3.19 22.91 -35.46
C LEU A 62 -4.52 23.69 -35.58
N THR A 63 -5.59 23.09 -35.05
CA THR A 63 -6.88 23.76 -34.90
C THR A 63 -6.79 24.89 -33.86
N ALA A 64 -7.78 25.78 -33.83
CA ALA A 64 -7.85 26.82 -32.79
C ALA A 64 -7.93 26.22 -31.38
N GLU A 65 -8.69 25.14 -31.20
CA GLU A 65 -8.79 24.39 -29.93
C GLU A 65 -7.45 23.75 -29.52
N GLU A 66 -6.69 23.19 -30.46
CA GLU A 66 -5.37 22.60 -30.15
C GLU A 66 -4.33 23.67 -29.78
N LYS A 67 -4.44 24.87 -30.35
CA LYS A 67 -3.61 26.04 -29.99
C LYS A 67 -3.98 26.57 -28.60
N GLU A 68 -5.27 26.75 -28.32
CA GLU A 68 -5.82 27.07 -26.98
C GLU A 68 -5.30 26.07 -25.92
N LEU A 69 -5.38 24.76 -26.20
CA LEU A 69 -4.94 23.72 -25.26
C LEU A 69 -3.40 23.66 -25.05
N LEU A 70 -2.60 24.16 -26.00
CA LEU A 70 -1.16 24.37 -25.83
C LEU A 70 -0.87 25.64 -25.00
N GLU A 71 -1.60 26.73 -25.24
CA GLU A 71 -1.48 27.98 -24.49
C GLU A 71 -1.88 27.80 -23.01
N LEU A 72 -2.93 27.02 -22.76
CA LEU A 72 -3.33 26.55 -21.43
C LEU A 72 -2.35 25.51 -20.82
N ARG A 73 -1.35 25.05 -21.59
CA ARG A 73 -0.36 24.02 -21.21
C ARG A 73 -1.00 22.71 -20.73
N LEU A 74 -2.13 22.34 -21.34
CA LEU A 74 -2.84 21.07 -21.18
C LEU A 74 -2.42 20.04 -22.24
N LEU A 75 -1.76 20.51 -23.30
CA LEU A 75 -0.96 19.72 -24.24
C LEU A 75 0.53 20.11 -24.07
N PRO A 76 1.47 19.16 -24.24
CA PRO A 76 2.91 19.45 -24.18
C PRO A 76 3.40 20.12 -25.47
N SER A 77 4.51 20.86 -25.40
CA SER A 77 5.10 21.57 -26.55
C SER A 77 5.48 20.66 -27.74
N TYR A 78 5.69 19.37 -27.50
CA TYR A 78 5.95 18.34 -28.52
C TYR A 78 4.69 17.65 -29.08
N TYR A 79 3.48 18.04 -28.64
CA TYR A 79 2.23 17.55 -29.22
C TYR A 79 2.12 17.73 -30.76
N PRO A 80 2.52 18.88 -31.36
CA PRO A 80 2.35 19.09 -32.81
C PRO A 80 3.06 18.02 -33.65
N ILE A 81 4.32 17.69 -33.33
CA ILE A 81 5.06 16.65 -34.06
C ILE A 81 4.48 15.24 -33.83
N LEU A 82 3.93 14.94 -32.65
CA LEU A 82 3.23 13.68 -32.42
C LEU A 82 1.93 13.58 -33.23
N LYS A 83 1.19 14.69 -33.40
CA LYS A 83 0.03 14.77 -34.29
C LYS A 83 0.43 14.63 -35.76
N HIS A 84 1.53 15.24 -36.19
CA HIS A 84 2.08 15.14 -37.55
C HIS A 84 2.45 13.69 -37.90
N CYS A 85 3.12 13.01 -36.96
CA CYS A 85 3.45 11.58 -37.05
C CYS A 85 2.18 10.69 -37.05
N LEU A 86 1.21 10.96 -36.17
CA LEU A 86 -0.08 10.27 -36.14
C LEU A 86 -0.83 10.39 -37.48
N ALA A 87 -0.78 11.56 -38.13
CA ALA A 87 -1.40 11.83 -39.42
C ALA A 87 -0.67 11.20 -40.62
N GLY A 88 0.49 10.57 -40.40
CA GLY A 88 1.26 9.90 -41.46
C GLY A 88 1.91 10.86 -42.46
N LYS A 89 2.22 12.10 -42.05
CA LYS A 89 2.81 13.14 -42.90
C LYS A 89 4.33 13.06 -42.90
N GLU A 90 4.96 13.36 -44.04
CA GLU A 90 6.42 13.43 -44.21
C GLU A 90 7.12 14.22 -43.06
N PRO A 91 8.20 13.70 -42.44
CA PRO A 91 8.96 12.47 -42.78
C PRO A 91 8.40 11.16 -42.20
N PHE A 92 7.20 11.18 -41.62
CA PHE A 92 6.57 10.06 -40.92
C PHE A 92 5.59 9.29 -41.81
N THR A 93 6.01 8.89 -43.01
CA THR A 93 5.17 8.13 -43.96
C THR A 93 5.31 6.61 -43.80
N GLY A 94 4.29 5.89 -44.30
CA GLY A 94 4.25 4.42 -44.26
C GLY A 94 4.36 3.86 -42.83
N LYS A 95 5.29 2.91 -42.63
CA LYS A 95 5.56 2.29 -41.32
C LYS A 95 6.09 3.26 -40.25
N ASN A 96 6.55 4.45 -40.64
CA ASN A 96 7.06 5.48 -39.75
C ASN A 96 5.97 6.47 -39.30
N GLY A 97 4.72 6.26 -39.72
CA GLY A 97 3.54 7.07 -39.35
C GLY A 97 2.50 6.31 -38.55
N GLY A 98 1.45 7.02 -38.13
CA GLY A 98 0.33 6.48 -37.37
C GLY A 98 0.63 6.32 -35.87
N LEU A 99 -0.36 5.81 -35.13
CA LEU A 99 -0.34 5.81 -33.66
C LEU A 99 0.83 5.05 -33.04
N GLY A 100 1.23 3.91 -33.63
CA GLY A 100 2.39 3.14 -33.15
C GLY A 100 3.70 3.90 -33.28
N ALA A 101 3.91 4.56 -34.42
CA ALA A 101 5.09 5.37 -34.66
C ALA A 101 5.08 6.64 -33.78
N ALA A 102 3.95 7.32 -33.63
CA ALA A 102 3.84 8.49 -32.76
C ALA A 102 4.18 8.18 -31.29
N LYS A 103 3.71 7.03 -30.77
CA LYS A 103 4.08 6.57 -29.42
C LYS A 103 5.58 6.28 -29.30
N ASN A 104 6.17 5.62 -30.29
CA ASN A 104 7.61 5.33 -30.31
C ASN A 104 8.49 6.60 -30.49
N LEU A 105 8.02 7.57 -31.26
CA LEU A 105 8.63 8.89 -31.38
C LEU A 105 8.60 9.61 -30.03
N CYS A 106 7.47 9.62 -29.32
CA CYS A 106 7.39 10.20 -27.98
C CYS A 106 8.32 9.49 -26.98
N LYS A 107 8.44 8.14 -27.04
CA LYS A 107 9.41 7.39 -26.23
C LYS A 107 10.86 7.84 -26.50
N SER A 108 11.21 8.17 -27.74
CA SER A 108 12.56 8.63 -28.09
C SER A 108 12.97 9.95 -27.41
N PHE A 109 12.00 10.72 -26.89
CA PHE A 109 12.25 11.94 -26.11
C PHE A 109 12.65 11.63 -24.65
N PHE A 110 12.32 10.44 -24.14
CA PHE A 110 12.47 10.03 -22.74
C PHE A 110 13.33 8.76 -22.61
N SER A 111 14.54 8.81 -23.19
CA SER A 111 15.44 7.66 -23.43
C SER A 111 15.74 6.79 -22.20
N ALA A 112 15.63 7.31 -20.98
CA ALA A 112 15.74 6.55 -19.73
C ALA A 112 14.76 5.35 -19.67
N GLY A 113 13.57 5.46 -20.29
CA GLY A 113 12.59 4.38 -20.34
C GLY A 113 12.91 3.25 -21.33
N ALA A 114 13.96 3.38 -22.15
CA ALA A 114 14.24 2.43 -23.21
C ALA A 114 14.73 1.04 -22.69
N PRO A 115 14.36 -0.07 -23.34
CA PRO A 115 13.43 -0.16 -24.48
C PRO A 115 11.94 -0.11 -24.07
N ASP A 116 11.59 -0.73 -22.92
CA ASP A 116 10.21 -1.14 -22.61
C ASP A 116 9.71 -0.72 -21.22
N ASN A 117 10.37 0.23 -20.56
CA ASN A 117 10.03 0.72 -19.22
C ASN A 117 9.05 1.90 -19.27
N TYR A 118 8.01 1.77 -20.09
CA TYR A 118 6.93 2.74 -20.28
C TYR A 118 5.57 2.10 -19.98
N SER A 119 4.59 2.91 -19.58
CA SER A 119 3.18 2.52 -19.53
C SER A 119 2.60 2.15 -20.91
N ARG A 120 1.50 1.39 -20.89
CA ARG A 120 0.79 0.91 -22.07
C ARG A 120 0.37 2.04 -22.99
N ASP A 121 -0.08 3.18 -22.46
CA ASP A 121 -0.57 4.31 -23.23
C ASP A 121 0.41 5.50 -23.28
N PHE A 122 1.67 5.32 -22.87
CA PHE A 122 2.72 6.33 -23.00
C PHE A 122 2.82 6.91 -24.42
N GLY A 123 2.90 8.25 -24.51
CA GLY A 123 3.14 8.95 -25.77
C GLY A 123 1.99 8.92 -26.77
N ASN A 124 0.75 8.68 -26.33
CA ASN A 124 -0.44 8.53 -27.17
C ASN A 124 -1.12 9.90 -27.43
N PRO A 125 -0.89 10.57 -28.58
CA PRO A 125 -1.43 11.91 -28.84
C PRO A 125 -2.97 11.99 -28.87
N VAL A 126 -3.67 10.89 -29.12
CA VAL A 126 -5.14 10.86 -29.04
C VAL A 126 -5.57 11.03 -27.58
N ARG A 127 -4.94 10.31 -26.65
CA ARG A 127 -5.21 10.42 -25.21
C ARG A 127 -4.83 11.78 -24.63
N MET A 128 -3.74 12.38 -25.12
CA MET A 128 -3.36 13.76 -24.76
C MET A 128 -4.49 14.74 -25.07
N LEU A 129 -5.04 14.69 -26.29
CA LEU A 129 -6.12 15.56 -26.74
C LEU A 129 -7.45 15.28 -26.04
N ASP A 130 -7.82 14.00 -25.88
CA ASP A 130 -9.02 13.58 -25.13
C ASP A 130 -9.01 14.10 -23.68
N TRP A 131 -7.84 14.05 -23.04
CA TRP A 131 -7.64 14.53 -21.67
C TRP A 131 -7.70 16.05 -21.60
N ALA A 132 -6.97 16.75 -22.47
CA ALA A 132 -6.91 18.21 -22.50
C ALA A 132 -8.30 18.82 -22.74
N ARG A 133 -9.06 18.28 -23.69
CA ARG A 133 -10.46 18.66 -23.94
C ARG A 133 -11.37 18.45 -22.73
N ARG A 134 -11.16 17.40 -21.94
CA ARG A 134 -12.00 17.06 -20.79
C ARG A 134 -11.85 18.05 -19.63
N TYR A 135 -10.62 18.52 -19.37
CA TYR A 135 -10.33 19.32 -18.18
C TYR A 135 -10.09 20.81 -18.43
N ARG A 136 -10.13 21.31 -19.68
CA ARG A 136 -9.89 22.73 -19.97
C ARG A 136 -10.82 23.73 -19.25
N ASN A 137 -11.99 23.27 -18.82
CA ASN A 137 -12.96 24.05 -18.04
C ASN A 137 -12.95 23.69 -16.53
N ASP A 138 -11.97 22.91 -16.08
CA ASP A 138 -11.75 22.55 -14.67
C ASP A 138 -10.54 23.33 -14.15
N ASP A 139 -10.78 24.52 -13.60
CA ASP A 139 -9.75 25.41 -13.05
C ASP A 139 -8.84 24.71 -12.03
N LYS A 140 -9.36 23.75 -11.27
CA LYS A 140 -8.59 23.03 -10.25
C LYS A 140 -7.64 22.02 -10.88
N MET A 141 -8.12 21.23 -11.84
CA MET A 141 -7.27 20.29 -12.59
C MET A 141 -6.23 21.05 -13.42
N CYS A 142 -6.65 22.11 -14.11
CA CYS A 142 -5.75 22.99 -14.86
C CYS A 142 -4.66 23.57 -13.94
N LYS A 143 -5.04 24.14 -12.78
CA LYS A 143 -4.08 24.67 -11.80
C LYS A 143 -3.16 23.60 -11.23
N LEU A 144 -3.66 22.40 -10.93
CA LEU A 144 -2.87 21.28 -10.42
C LEU A 144 -1.76 20.91 -11.44
N VAL A 145 -2.17 20.63 -12.68
CA VAL A 145 -1.27 20.14 -13.73
C VAL A 145 -0.29 21.22 -14.20
N THR A 146 -0.75 22.46 -14.39
CA THR A 146 0.11 23.58 -14.82
C THR A 146 1.10 24.05 -13.75
N SER A 147 0.87 23.69 -12.49
CA SER A 147 1.77 24.01 -11.36
C SER A 147 2.88 22.97 -11.14
N THR A 148 2.88 21.84 -11.85
CA THR A 148 3.87 20.77 -11.69
C THR A 148 5.27 21.18 -12.14
N ARG A 149 6.29 20.59 -11.51
CA ARG A 149 7.72 20.77 -11.78
C ARG A 149 8.46 19.45 -11.59
N ARG A 150 9.58 19.27 -12.30
CA ARG A 150 10.52 18.14 -12.09
C ARG A 150 10.89 18.03 -10.61
N GLY A 151 10.75 16.83 -10.05
CA GLY A 151 10.90 16.50 -8.62
C GLY A 151 9.62 16.63 -7.77
N ASP A 152 8.53 17.23 -8.25
CA ASP A 152 7.28 17.23 -7.49
C ASP A 152 6.74 15.81 -7.32
N VAL A 153 6.10 15.56 -6.17
CA VAL A 153 5.48 14.28 -5.83
C VAL A 153 3.96 14.42 -6.00
N ILE A 154 3.37 13.50 -6.75
CA ILE A 154 1.92 13.37 -6.90
C ILE A 154 1.47 12.21 -6.02
N LEU A 155 0.46 12.45 -5.20
CA LEU A 155 -0.16 11.45 -4.33
C LEU A 155 -1.61 11.27 -4.74
N THR A 156 -2.01 10.01 -4.96
CA THR A 156 -3.28 9.68 -5.61
C THR A 156 -4.13 8.81 -4.69
N GLY A 157 -5.42 9.14 -4.59
CA GLY A 157 -6.37 8.59 -3.64
C GLY A 157 -7.82 8.59 -4.12
N PRO A 158 -8.78 8.03 -3.36
CA PRO A 158 -10.20 8.04 -3.71
C PRO A 158 -10.87 9.36 -3.30
N GLN A 159 -11.77 9.90 -4.13
CA GLN A 159 -12.48 11.15 -3.82
C GLN A 159 -13.50 11.05 -2.67
N LYS A 160 -14.00 9.85 -2.36
CA LYS A 160 -15.14 9.66 -1.44
C LYS A 160 -14.71 8.90 -0.20
N GLN A 161 -15.19 9.34 0.98
CA GLN A 161 -14.85 8.70 2.25
C GLN A 161 -15.20 7.19 2.29
N LYS A 162 -16.29 6.77 1.64
CA LYS A 162 -16.64 5.33 1.51
C LYS A 162 -15.53 4.52 0.83
N ASP A 163 -14.90 5.11 -0.18
CA ASP A 163 -13.92 4.46 -1.03
C ASP A 163 -12.54 4.52 -0.35
N ILE A 164 -12.26 5.55 0.45
CA ILE A 164 -11.13 5.60 1.42
C ILE A 164 -11.29 4.52 2.50
N ASP A 165 -12.48 4.39 3.09
CA ASP A 165 -12.81 3.40 4.13
C ASP A 165 -12.70 1.92 3.66
N THR A 166 -12.65 1.68 2.35
CA THR A 166 -12.63 0.33 1.75
C THR A 166 -11.42 0.04 0.86
N ASN A 167 -10.66 1.05 0.41
CA ASN A 167 -9.38 0.85 -0.27
C ASN A 167 -8.34 0.27 0.71
N PHE A 168 -7.70 -0.85 0.31
CA PHE A 168 -6.80 -1.59 1.18
C PHE A 168 -5.61 -0.74 1.67
N ILE A 169 -4.94 -0.01 0.78
CA ILE A 169 -3.79 0.82 1.16
C ILE A 169 -4.25 1.95 2.07
N CYS A 170 -5.35 2.65 1.73
CA CYS A 170 -5.91 3.71 2.58
C CYS A 170 -6.27 3.22 4.00
N LEU A 171 -6.82 2.01 4.12
CA LEU A 171 -7.19 1.37 5.39
C LEU A 171 -5.97 0.96 6.22
N MET A 172 -4.92 0.45 5.55
CA MET A 172 -3.65 0.02 6.16
C MET A 172 -2.78 1.21 6.57
N THR A 173 -2.76 2.28 5.78
CA THR A 173 -1.99 3.51 6.00
C THR A 173 -2.83 4.63 6.63
N LYS A 174 -4.03 4.32 7.16
CA LYS A 174 -5.01 5.22 7.80
C LYS A 174 -5.03 6.64 7.23
N GLY A 175 -5.06 6.75 5.90
CA GLY A 175 -4.90 8.01 5.18
C GLY A 175 -5.51 7.92 3.78
N PRO A 176 -5.70 9.06 3.08
CA PRO A 176 -6.52 9.11 1.88
C PRO A 176 -5.77 8.68 0.59
N TYR A 177 -4.45 8.46 0.63
CA TYR A 177 -3.63 8.20 -0.56
C TYR A 177 -3.19 6.74 -0.63
N TYR A 178 -3.38 6.11 -1.80
CA TYR A 178 -2.98 4.73 -2.09
C TYR A 178 -1.81 4.61 -3.08
N HIS A 179 -1.50 5.67 -3.85
CA HIS A 179 -0.40 5.68 -4.81
C HIS A 179 0.45 6.95 -4.69
N ALA A 180 1.70 6.86 -5.14
CA ALA A 180 2.66 7.95 -5.17
C ALA A 180 3.54 7.85 -6.42
N SER A 181 3.67 8.96 -7.15
CA SER A 181 4.53 9.08 -8.32
C SER A 181 5.36 10.37 -8.24
N MET A 182 6.47 10.44 -8.98
CA MET A 182 7.33 11.63 -9.04
C MET A 182 7.35 12.19 -10.46
N VAL A 183 7.13 13.51 -10.60
CA VAL A 183 7.27 14.22 -11.87
C VAL A 183 8.74 14.22 -12.27
N ILE A 184 9.08 13.58 -13.38
CA ILE A 184 10.44 13.65 -13.94
C ILE A 184 10.59 14.77 -14.96
N ASP A 185 9.52 15.22 -15.61
CA ASP A 185 9.62 16.29 -16.61
C ASP A 185 8.27 16.93 -16.96
N SER A 186 8.33 18.08 -17.66
CA SER A 186 7.28 18.66 -18.48
C SER A 186 6.09 19.27 -17.73
N VAL A 187 5.35 20.09 -18.46
CA VAL A 187 3.98 20.51 -18.16
C VAL A 187 3.19 20.41 -19.48
N PRO A 188 2.20 19.52 -19.59
CA PRO A 188 1.79 18.53 -18.59
C PRO A 188 2.88 17.50 -18.24
N PRO A 189 2.86 16.89 -17.05
CA PRO A 189 3.98 16.12 -16.54
C PRO A 189 4.14 14.72 -17.15
N VAL A 190 5.40 14.32 -17.33
CA VAL A 190 5.82 12.91 -17.38
C VAL A 190 6.26 12.51 -15.98
N ILE A 191 5.77 11.36 -15.53
CA ILE A 191 6.00 10.82 -14.19
C ILE A 191 6.82 9.53 -14.25
N ILE A 192 7.53 9.25 -13.16
CA ILE A 192 8.06 7.92 -12.86
C ILE A 192 7.32 7.35 -11.66
N GLU A 193 6.95 6.07 -11.77
CA GLU A 193 6.16 5.35 -10.77
C GLU A 193 6.61 3.89 -10.68
N ALA A 194 6.37 3.27 -9.53
CA ALA A 194 6.35 1.82 -9.40
C ALA A 194 4.89 1.37 -9.28
N VAL A 195 4.44 0.46 -10.15
CA VAL A 195 3.03 0.02 -10.21
C VAL A 195 2.95 -1.51 -10.18
N GLY A 196 2.16 -2.05 -9.26
CA GLY A 196 1.87 -3.47 -9.19
C GLY A 196 0.63 -3.88 -9.99
N ILE A 197 0.47 -5.19 -10.21
CA ILE A 197 -0.67 -5.85 -10.87
C ILE A 197 -2.05 -5.48 -10.28
N THR A 198 -2.06 -4.97 -9.05
CA THR A 198 -3.23 -4.51 -8.30
C THR A 198 -3.89 -3.28 -8.91
N ALA A 199 -3.12 -2.44 -9.62
CA ALA A 199 -3.65 -1.21 -10.21
C ALA A 199 -4.52 -1.48 -11.45
N ASN A 200 -4.10 -2.40 -12.32
CA ASN A 200 -4.88 -2.82 -13.49
C ASN A 200 -4.43 -4.19 -14.02
N ARG A 201 -5.26 -5.22 -13.82
CA ARG A 201 -5.01 -6.59 -14.34
C ARG A 201 -4.92 -6.69 -15.86
N SER A 202 -5.42 -5.70 -16.60
CA SER A 202 -5.34 -5.62 -18.07
C SER A 202 -4.20 -4.73 -18.56
N ASP A 203 -3.28 -4.32 -17.67
CA ASP A 203 -2.07 -3.57 -18.03
C ASP A 203 -0.83 -4.48 -17.98
N THR A 204 -0.45 -5.00 -19.14
CA THR A 204 0.77 -5.81 -19.35
C THR A 204 2.08 -5.02 -19.21
N THR A 205 2.01 -3.72 -18.92
CA THR A 205 3.17 -2.86 -18.61
C THR A 205 3.26 -2.46 -17.14
N SER A 206 2.40 -3.03 -16.28
CA SER A 206 2.50 -2.95 -14.82
C SER A 206 3.56 -3.93 -14.28
N ASP A 207 3.55 -4.14 -12.96
CA ASP A 207 4.46 -4.99 -12.18
C ASP A 207 5.92 -4.52 -12.10
N LYS A 208 6.16 -3.21 -12.32
CA LYS A 208 7.51 -2.64 -12.38
C LYS A 208 7.57 -1.13 -12.13
N VAL A 209 8.79 -0.63 -11.97
CA VAL A 209 9.15 0.79 -12.14
C VAL A 209 9.09 1.17 -13.62
N ARG A 210 8.37 2.24 -13.96
CA ARG A 210 8.15 2.69 -15.34
C ARG A 210 7.95 4.20 -15.44
N LEU A 211 8.12 4.73 -16.66
CA LEU A 211 7.66 6.06 -17.05
C LEU A 211 6.18 6.02 -17.43
N SER A 212 5.43 7.06 -17.09
CA SER A 212 3.99 7.20 -17.36
C SER A 212 3.60 8.66 -17.58
N THR A 213 2.39 8.90 -18.07
CA THR A 213 1.95 10.24 -18.49
C THR A 213 0.79 10.78 -17.65
N TRP A 214 0.70 12.11 -17.53
CA TRP A 214 -0.35 12.80 -16.78
C TRP A 214 -1.79 12.36 -17.11
N TYR A 215 -2.08 11.95 -18.35
CA TYR A 215 -3.41 11.51 -18.75
C TYR A 215 -3.74 10.06 -18.37
N GLU A 216 -2.76 9.31 -17.86
CA GLU A 216 -2.95 7.99 -17.24
C GLU A 216 -3.17 8.14 -15.72
N GLU A 217 -2.48 9.09 -15.07
CA GLU A 217 -2.58 9.36 -13.62
C GLU A 217 -3.80 10.24 -13.25
N PHE A 218 -4.02 11.37 -13.94
CA PHE A 218 -5.07 12.33 -13.59
C PHE A 218 -6.42 12.02 -14.24
N GLY A 219 -7.39 11.64 -13.43
CA GLY A 219 -8.73 11.24 -13.82
C GLY A 219 -9.81 11.75 -12.86
N SER A 220 -11.02 11.95 -13.37
CA SER A 220 -12.20 12.36 -12.60
C SER A 220 -12.68 11.36 -11.54
N TRP A 221 -12.00 10.20 -11.42
CA TRP A 221 -12.17 9.21 -10.36
C TRP A 221 -11.29 9.49 -9.13
N GLY A 222 -10.18 10.23 -9.29
CA GLY A 222 -9.13 10.36 -8.28
C GLY A 222 -9.19 11.68 -7.52
N ALA A 223 -8.72 11.63 -6.27
CA ALA A 223 -8.26 12.78 -5.52
C ALA A 223 -6.72 12.81 -5.58
N TYR A 224 -6.16 14.00 -5.78
CA TYR A 224 -4.73 14.21 -5.98
C TYR A 224 -4.18 15.23 -4.98
N ARG A 225 -2.93 15.05 -4.59
CA ARG A 225 -2.15 16.04 -3.85
C ARG A 225 -0.77 16.17 -4.48
N LEU A 226 -0.47 17.35 -5.01
CA LEU A 226 0.87 17.73 -5.43
C LEU A 226 1.64 18.24 -4.21
N VAL A 227 2.84 17.71 -3.98
CA VAL A 227 3.76 18.08 -2.90
C VAL A 227 5.13 18.39 -3.49
N ARG A 228 5.86 19.36 -2.95
CA ARG A 228 7.16 19.80 -3.49
C ARG A 228 8.27 19.67 -2.43
N PRO A 229 8.94 18.50 -2.30
CA PRO A 229 9.96 18.24 -1.27
C PRO A 229 11.02 19.33 -1.11
N THR A 230 11.41 19.99 -2.20
CA THR A 230 12.41 21.06 -2.20
C THR A 230 11.84 22.47 -2.05
N HIS A 231 10.60 22.64 -1.58
CA HIS A 231 10.07 23.96 -1.26
C HIS A 231 10.88 24.63 -0.12
N GLY A 232 10.92 25.96 -0.09
CA GLY A 232 11.76 26.74 0.83
C GLY A 232 13.27 26.62 0.60
N GLN A 233 13.75 25.68 -0.21
CA GLN A 233 15.16 25.64 -0.62
C GLN A 233 15.44 26.72 -1.66
N SER A 234 16.68 27.22 -1.70
CA SER A 234 17.11 28.09 -2.81
C SER A 234 16.99 27.33 -4.14
N SER A 235 16.65 28.04 -5.23
CA SER A 235 16.49 27.43 -6.58
C SER A 235 17.69 26.55 -6.96
N ALA A 236 18.90 26.98 -6.60
CA ALA A 236 20.11 26.19 -6.76
C ALA A 236 20.06 24.87 -5.96
N LYS A 237 19.89 24.95 -4.62
CA LYS A 237 19.87 23.74 -3.78
C LYS A 237 18.73 22.78 -4.18
N ALA A 238 17.57 23.33 -4.57
CA ALA A 238 16.46 22.55 -5.09
C ALA A 238 16.85 21.75 -6.35
N SER A 239 17.39 22.40 -7.38
CA SER A 239 17.85 21.75 -8.62
C SER A 239 18.86 20.62 -8.35
N ALA A 240 19.89 20.87 -7.52
CA ALA A 240 20.90 19.84 -7.21
C ALA A 240 20.36 18.64 -6.43
N ILE A 241 19.25 18.79 -5.70
CA ILE A 241 18.54 17.67 -5.06
C ILE A 241 17.67 16.94 -6.10
N ILE A 242 16.88 17.69 -6.87
CA ILE A 242 15.95 17.17 -7.88
C ILE A 242 16.67 16.29 -8.90
N GLU A 243 17.78 16.77 -9.49
CA GLU A 243 18.48 16.00 -10.53
C GLU A 243 19.05 14.68 -10.00
N LYS A 244 19.55 14.65 -8.75
CA LYS A 244 20.01 13.41 -8.13
C LYS A 244 18.85 12.47 -7.80
N ALA A 245 17.70 12.99 -7.36
CA ALA A 245 16.52 12.19 -7.05
C ALA A 245 15.93 11.57 -8.33
N VAL A 246 15.80 12.34 -9.39
CA VAL A 246 15.28 11.86 -10.68
C VAL A 246 16.25 10.87 -11.33
N ALA A 247 17.55 11.18 -11.39
CA ALA A 247 18.55 10.23 -11.94
C ALA A 247 18.61 8.91 -11.15
N TYR A 248 18.42 8.96 -9.82
CA TYR A 248 18.28 7.74 -9.02
C TYR A 248 17.03 6.95 -9.43
N ALA A 249 15.86 7.59 -9.54
CA ALA A 249 14.62 6.92 -9.89
C ALA A 249 14.66 6.33 -11.31
N GLU A 250 15.19 7.08 -12.28
CA GLU A 250 15.44 6.62 -13.66
C GLU A 250 16.34 5.37 -13.68
N ALA A 251 17.37 5.31 -12.84
CA ALA A 251 18.22 4.13 -12.67
C ALA A 251 17.52 2.91 -12.00
N GLN A 252 16.24 3.02 -11.62
CA GLN A 252 15.42 1.89 -11.15
C GLN A 252 14.44 1.37 -12.20
N LEU A 253 14.34 1.98 -13.39
CA LEU A 253 13.39 1.61 -14.44
C LEU A 253 13.50 0.13 -14.84
N GLY A 254 12.35 -0.54 -14.93
CA GLY A 254 12.24 -1.96 -15.24
C GLY A 254 12.36 -2.92 -14.05
N LYS A 255 12.71 -2.44 -12.85
CA LYS A 255 12.74 -3.28 -11.64
C LYS A 255 11.33 -3.66 -11.18
N PRO A 256 11.11 -4.87 -10.63
CA PRO A 256 9.80 -5.36 -10.22
C PRO A 256 9.16 -4.55 -9.09
N TYR A 257 7.84 -4.71 -8.92
CA TYR A 257 7.11 -4.10 -7.81
C TYR A 257 7.32 -4.86 -6.49
N ASP A 258 7.52 -4.15 -5.36
CA ASP A 258 7.68 -4.80 -4.05
C ASP A 258 6.34 -5.03 -3.33
N TYR A 259 5.76 -6.21 -3.53
CA TYR A 259 4.60 -6.68 -2.74
C TYR A 259 4.94 -7.06 -1.29
N SER A 260 6.20 -6.99 -0.88
CA SER A 260 6.61 -7.19 0.51
C SER A 260 6.63 -5.90 1.33
N PHE A 261 6.43 -4.75 0.67
CA PHE A 261 6.31 -3.39 1.22
C PHE A 261 7.42 -2.99 2.21
N SER A 262 8.67 -3.37 1.98
CA SER A 262 9.72 -3.13 2.97
C SER A 262 11.11 -2.98 2.37
N ASN A 263 11.83 -1.96 2.84
CA ASN A 263 13.13 -1.53 2.32
C ASN A 263 14.29 -2.54 2.62
N SER A 264 14.00 -3.81 2.95
CA SER A 264 14.97 -4.86 3.31
C SER A 264 15.71 -5.46 2.11
N ASP A 265 15.19 -5.19 0.92
CA ASP A 265 15.64 -5.74 -0.35
C ASP A 265 16.85 -4.96 -0.93
N GLY A 266 17.16 -3.79 -0.37
CA GLY A 266 18.10 -2.83 -0.94
C GLY A 266 17.45 -2.03 -2.06
N ASN A 267 17.69 -2.44 -3.31
CA ASN A 267 17.23 -1.79 -4.55
C ASN A 267 16.89 -2.83 -5.63
N THR A 268 16.28 -3.95 -5.25
CA THR A 268 15.93 -5.06 -6.16
C THR A 268 14.49 -4.97 -6.67
N ALA A 269 13.57 -4.49 -5.83
CA ALA A 269 12.18 -4.17 -6.15
C ALA A 269 11.81 -2.81 -5.54
N PHE A 270 10.68 -2.23 -5.95
CA PHE A 270 10.19 -0.97 -5.38
C PHE A 270 8.66 -0.95 -5.28
N TYR A 271 8.11 -0.44 -4.18
CA TYR A 271 6.72 0.04 -4.15
C TYR A 271 6.65 1.57 -4.35
N CYS A 272 5.46 2.08 -4.72
CA CYS A 272 5.27 3.42 -5.27
C CYS A 272 5.90 4.55 -4.44
N SER A 273 5.55 4.65 -3.15
CA SER A 273 6.06 5.67 -2.23
C SER A 273 7.48 5.41 -1.72
N GLU A 274 7.97 4.17 -1.80
CA GLU A 274 9.38 3.85 -1.52
C GLU A 274 10.29 4.35 -2.64
N LEU A 275 9.91 4.20 -3.91
CA LEU A 275 10.69 4.74 -5.03
C LEU A 275 10.94 6.24 -4.84
N VAL A 276 9.89 7.00 -4.54
CA VAL A 276 9.95 8.44 -4.24
C VAL A 276 10.81 8.71 -2.99
N HIS A 277 10.62 7.94 -1.92
CA HIS A 277 11.36 8.11 -0.68
C HIS A 277 12.86 7.83 -0.83
N LYS A 278 13.23 6.71 -1.46
CA LYS A 278 14.63 6.31 -1.73
C LYS A 278 15.30 7.24 -2.75
N ALA A 279 14.58 7.73 -3.77
CA ALA A 279 15.08 8.74 -4.71
C ALA A 279 15.60 9.99 -4.00
N TYR A 280 14.79 10.57 -3.11
CA TYR A 280 15.22 11.73 -2.32
C TYR A 280 16.25 11.37 -1.24
N THR A 281 15.98 10.39 -0.36
CA THR A 281 16.84 10.11 0.81
C THR A 281 18.16 9.42 0.48
N ILE A 282 18.18 8.46 -0.46
CA ILE A 282 19.37 7.70 -0.86
C ILE A 282 20.01 8.33 -2.09
N GLY A 283 19.23 8.63 -3.13
CA GLY A 283 19.74 9.19 -4.39
C GLY A 283 20.29 10.62 -4.25
N ALA A 284 19.48 11.52 -3.69
CA ALA A 284 19.89 12.91 -3.48
C ALA A 284 20.58 13.18 -2.14
N GLY A 285 20.47 12.27 -1.16
CA GLY A 285 20.90 12.52 0.22
C GLY A 285 20.04 13.58 0.91
N PHE A 286 18.76 13.70 0.55
CA PHE A 286 17.89 14.77 1.04
C PHE A 286 17.46 14.54 2.50
N ASN A 287 18.13 15.24 3.41
CA ASN A 287 17.84 15.25 4.85
C ASN A 287 16.78 16.32 5.24
N GLY A 288 15.91 16.73 4.30
CA GLY A 288 14.77 17.59 4.61
C GLY A 288 13.57 16.78 5.12
N ASN A 289 12.45 17.45 5.38
CA ASN A 289 11.20 16.73 5.58
C ASN A 289 10.79 16.05 4.26
N LEU A 290 10.36 14.80 4.34
CA LEU A 290 9.96 13.98 3.20
C LEU A 290 8.88 12.96 3.57
N ALA A 291 8.90 12.44 4.79
CA ALA A 291 7.92 11.48 5.28
C ALA A 291 7.59 11.79 6.74
N ASP A 292 6.39 12.30 6.98
CA ASP A 292 5.87 12.48 8.33
C ASP A 292 5.40 11.13 8.87
N LYS A 293 5.95 10.71 10.02
CA LYS A 293 5.74 9.39 10.60
C LYS A 293 4.76 9.48 11.77
N ASN A 294 3.55 8.96 11.58
CA ASN A 294 2.49 9.01 12.58
C ASN A 294 2.31 7.61 13.20
N PRO A 295 2.52 7.43 14.52
CA PRO A 295 2.45 6.10 15.14
C PRO A 295 1.05 5.46 15.12
N GLU A 296 -0.03 6.26 15.17
CA GLU A 296 -1.41 5.75 15.07
C GLU A 296 -1.78 5.33 13.64
N ARG A 297 -1.18 5.99 12.65
CA ARG A 297 -1.31 5.67 11.24
C ARG A 297 -0.54 4.39 10.88
N ASP A 298 0.71 4.33 11.31
CA ASP A 298 1.64 3.25 10.98
C ASP A 298 1.32 1.95 11.74
N LYS A 299 0.51 1.98 12.81
CA LYS A 299 0.29 0.82 13.71
C LYS A 299 -0.22 -0.45 13.02
N ILE A 300 -1.02 -0.31 11.94
CA ILE A 300 -1.51 -1.47 11.16
C ILE A 300 -0.40 -2.02 10.25
N LEU A 301 0.50 -1.17 9.76
CA LEU A 301 1.68 -1.58 9.00
C LEU A 301 2.70 -2.23 9.94
N VAL A 302 2.95 -1.68 11.13
CA VAL A 302 3.75 -2.36 12.17
C VAL A 302 3.11 -3.69 12.56
N ALA A 303 1.79 -3.78 12.65
CA ALA A 303 1.09 -5.03 12.89
C ALA A 303 1.30 -6.05 11.76
N PHE A 304 1.04 -5.68 10.50
CA PHE A 304 1.04 -6.58 9.35
C PHE A 304 2.45 -6.92 8.84
N HIS A 305 3.42 -6.01 8.91
CA HIS A 305 4.82 -6.39 8.75
C HIS A 305 5.21 -7.34 9.85
N ALA A 306 4.80 -7.08 11.09
CA ALA A 306 4.87 -8.07 12.12
C ALA A 306 3.79 -9.19 12.00
N VAL A 307 3.37 -9.50 10.75
CA VAL A 307 2.77 -10.74 10.20
C VAL A 307 3.63 -11.42 9.09
N ILE A 308 4.88 -10.99 8.79
CA ILE A 308 5.72 -11.58 7.70
C ILE A 308 7.08 -12.26 8.09
N ASP A 309 7.83 -11.89 9.15
CA ASP A 309 9.16 -12.46 9.51
C ASP A 309 9.20 -13.75 10.38
N GLY A 310 8.39 -13.83 11.44
CA GLY A 310 8.28 -14.99 12.36
C GLY A 310 7.64 -16.26 11.77
N LEU A 311 6.65 -16.14 10.88
CA LEU A 311 6.16 -17.14 9.92
C LEU A 311 7.35 -17.70 9.16
N ALA A 312 8.32 -16.81 8.89
CA ALA A 312 9.59 -17.07 8.24
C ALA A 312 9.35 -17.71 6.87
N PRO A 313 8.83 -16.93 5.90
CA PRO A 313 8.69 -17.39 4.52
C PRO A 313 10.00 -18.00 4.03
N LYS A 314 9.88 -19.07 3.24
CA LYS A 314 11.01 -19.67 2.54
C LYS A 314 11.54 -18.71 1.48
N ASN A 315 10.63 -18.12 0.73
CA ASN A 315 10.83 -17.03 -0.20
C ASN A 315 9.81 -15.92 0.13
N LYS A 316 10.28 -14.72 0.48
CA LYS A 316 9.43 -13.60 0.90
C LYS A 316 8.63 -13.03 -0.28
N TYR A 317 9.27 -12.91 -1.44
CA TYR A 317 8.67 -12.32 -2.65
C TYR A 317 7.61 -13.24 -3.25
N GLU A 318 7.95 -14.50 -3.55
CA GLU A 318 6.98 -15.49 -4.07
C GLU A 318 5.74 -15.65 -3.17
N LEU A 319 5.91 -15.59 -1.84
CA LEU A 319 4.77 -15.61 -0.93
C LEU A 319 3.95 -14.33 -1.02
N SER A 320 4.59 -13.15 -1.07
CA SER A 320 3.90 -11.87 -1.28
C SER A 320 3.13 -11.85 -2.60
N ASP A 321 3.70 -12.35 -3.70
CA ASP A 321 3.05 -12.44 -5.01
C ASP A 321 1.82 -13.35 -4.95
N LYS A 322 1.97 -14.54 -4.35
CA LYS A 322 0.87 -15.51 -4.13
C LYS A 322 -0.22 -14.93 -3.24
N VAL A 323 0.14 -14.25 -2.15
CA VAL A 323 -0.80 -13.55 -1.25
C VAL A 323 -1.52 -12.44 -2.00
N MET A 324 -0.85 -11.68 -2.85
CA MET A 324 -1.45 -10.56 -3.58
C MET A 324 -2.40 -11.05 -4.68
N GLN A 325 -2.00 -12.04 -5.49
CA GLN A 325 -2.88 -12.66 -6.49
C GLN A 325 -4.12 -13.26 -5.83
N PHE A 326 -3.94 -14.01 -4.73
CA PHE A 326 -5.05 -14.53 -3.94
C PHE A 326 -5.94 -13.41 -3.39
N ALA A 327 -5.38 -12.31 -2.87
CA ALA A 327 -6.14 -11.20 -2.31
C ALA A 327 -6.97 -10.47 -3.37
N ILE A 328 -6.47 -10.30 -4.61
CA ILE A 328 -7.23 -9.72 -5.71
C ILE A 328 -8.35 -10.66 -6.16
N ASP A 329 -8.11 -11.97 -6.28
CA ASP A 329 -9.17 -12.94 -6.61
C ASP A 329 -10.25 -13.00 -5.53
N TYR A 330 -9.83 -12.98 -4.26
CA TYR A 330 -10.73 -13.05 -3.11
C TYR A 330 -11.54 -11.76 -2.91
N SER A 331 -11.00 -10.58 -3.24
CA SER A 331 -11.74 -9.31 -3.10
C SER A 331 -12.88 -9.17 -4.11
N HIS A 332 -12.74 -9.78 -5.30
CA HIS A 332 -13.80 -9.84 -6.32
C HIS A 332 -14.78 -10.98 -6.09
N TYR A 333 -14.30 -12.15 -5.61
CA TYR A 333 -15.12 -13.34 -5.38
C TYR A 333 -14.82 -14.01 -4.02
N PRO A 334 -15.30 -13.44 -2.90
CA PRO A 334 -14.98 -13.93 -1.55
C PRO A 334 -15.50 -15.35 -1.29
N ASP A 335 -14.59 -16.31 -1.16
CA ASP A 335 -14.90 -17.72 -0.87
C ASP A 335 -14.04 -18.23 0.29
N ILE A 336 -14.68 -18.45 1.44
CA ILE A 336 -14.03 -18.95 2.66
C ILE A 336 -13.30 -20.29 2.45
N ASN A 337 -13.72 -21.11 1.48
CA ASN A 337 -13.08 -22.38 1.18
C ASN A 337 -11.82 -22.19 0.33
N LYS A 338 -11.78 -21.19 -0.57
CA LYS A 338 -10.53 -20.77 -1.25
C LYS A 338 -9.53 -20.20 -0.24
N LEU A 339 -9.98 -19.36 0.71
CA LEU A 339 -9.12 -18.84 1.78
C LEU A 339 -8.56 -19.96 2.66
N GLN A 340 -9.42 -20.90 3.07
CA GLN A 340 -9.00 -22.07 3.84
C GLN A 340 -8.01 -22.93 3.04
N LYS A 341 -8.24 -23.16 1.75
CA LYS A 341 -7.30 -23.89 0.88
C LYS A 341 -5.97 -23.16 0.76
N PHE A 342 -5.96 -21.86 0.47
CA PHE A 342 -4.74 -21.05 0.36
C PHE A 342 -3.91 -21.08 1.66
N ILE A 343 -4.57 -20.99 2.83
CA ILE A 343 -3.88 -21.10 4.12
C ILE A 343 -3.23 -22.49 4.29
N ILE A 344 -3.95 -23.57 3.98
CA ILE A 344 -3.46 -24.94 4.19
C ILE A 344 -2.40 -25.35 3.16
N ASP A 345 -2.62 -25.07 1.88
CA ASP A 345 -1.84 -25.63 0.76
C ASP A 345 -0.68 -24.72 0.32
N GLU A 346 -0.76 -23.39 0.50
CA GLU A 346 0.31 -22.44 0.14
C GLU A 346 0.98 -21.83 1.38
N LEU A 347 0.21 -21.17 2.26
CA LEU A 347 0.78 -20.38 3.35
C LEU A 347 1.50 -21.24 4.39
N VAL A 348 0.92 -22.38 4.80
CA VAL A 348 1.54 -23.30 5.76
C VAL A 348 2.88 -23.87 5.27
N PRO A 349 2.98 -24.53 4.09
CA PRO A 349 4.26 -25.04 3.61
C PRO A 349 5.21 -23.95 3.10
N GLY A 350 4.73 -22.76 2.74
CA GLY A 350 5.57 -21.61 2.39
C GLY A 350 6.28 -20.97 3.59
N CYS A 351 5.77 -21.16 4.81
CA CYS A 351 6.25 -20.49 6.03
C CYS A 351 6.91 -21.47 7.01
N LYS A 352 8.22 -21.34 7.26
CA LYS A 352 9.03 -22.26 8.10
C LYS A 352 8.44 -22.50 9.50
N THR A 353 7.79 -21.50 10.10
CA THR A 353 7.15 -21.64 11.43
C THR A 353 5.80 -22.35 11.39
N LEU A 354 5.00 -22.18 10.33
CA LEU A 354 3.76 -22.95 10.16
C LEU A 354 4.07 -24.38 9.74
N GLU A 355 4.98 -24.57 8.78
CA GLU A 355 5.50 -25.88 8.40
C GLU A 355 6.05 -26.64 9.61
N LYS A 356 6.81 -25.99 10.50
CA LYS A 356 7.31 -26.64 11.72
C LYS A 356 6.20 -27.18 12.64
N ALA A 357 5.03 -26.53 12.66
CA ALA A 357 3.86 -27.03 13.40
C ALA A 357 3.04 -28.06 12.59
N PHE A 358 3.06 -27.98 11.25
CA PHE A 358 2.23 -28.76 10.33
C PHE A 358 3.03 -29.27 9.10
N PRO A 359 4.07 -30.10 9.31
CA PRO A 359 5.12 -30.33 8.31
C PRO A 359 4.64 -31.18 7.13
N ASP A 360 3.85 -32.20 7.41
CA ASP A 360 3.35 -33.16 6.43
C ASP A 360 1.87 -32.97 6.09
N LYS A 361 1.41 -33.69 5.06
CA LYS A 361 0.02 -33.65 4.60
C LYS A 361 -0.99 -34.05 5.68
N LYS A 362 -0.67 -35.04 6.53
CA LYS A 362 -1.54 -35.56 7.60
C LYS A 362 -1.64 -34.58 8.77
N ALA A 363 -0.60 -33.80 9.04
CA ALA A 363 -0.65 -32.66 9.95
C ALA A 363 -1.49 -31.51 9.38
N ARG A 364 -1.36 -31.21 8.09
CA ARG A 364 -2.20 -30.23 7.38
C ARG A 364 -3.68 -30.64 7.31
N GLU A 365 -3.99 -31.91 7.10
CA GLU A 365 -5.35 -32.47 7.16
C GLU A 365 -5.99 -32.30 8.55
N LYS A 366 -5.23 -32.50 9.64
CA LYS A 366 -5.69 -32.21 11.01
C LYS A 366 -5.96 -30.72 11.25
N LEU A 367 -5.06 -29.85 10.79
CA LEU A 367 -5.28 -28.41 10.83
C LEU A 367 -6.53 -28.00 10.03
N ASN A 368 -6.73 -28.57 8.85
CA ASN A 368 -7.92 -28.34 8.01
C ASN A 368 -9.22 -28.76 8.72
N ASN A 369 -9.19 -29.87 9.47
CA ASN A 369 -10.31 -30.30 10.31
C ASN A 369 -10.57 -29.35 11.49
N VAL A 370 -9.53 -28.76 12.08
CA VAL A 370 -9.66 -27.68 13.08
C VAL A 370 -10.26 -26.42 12.45
N PHE A 371 -9.83 -26.03 11.24
CA PHE A 371 -10.45 -24.92 10.49
C PHE A 371 -11.94 -25.17 10.22
N ASN A 372 -12.33 -26.38 9.78
CA ASN A 372 -13.73 -26.73 9.58
C ASN A 372 -14.55 -26.65 10.89
N LYS A 373 -14.01 -27.15 12.01
CA LYS A 373 -14.66 -27.00 13.33
C LYS A 373 -14.79 -25.55 13.77
N VAL A 374 -13.79 -24.71 13.53
CA VAL A 374 -13.90 -23.26 13.80
C VAL A 374 -14.98 -22.65 12.90
N LYS A 375 -14.88 -22.82 11.57
CA LYS A 375 -15.83 -22.29 10.55
C LYS A 375 -17.29 -22.62 10.86
N ASN A 376 -17.56 -23.88 11.25
CA ASN A 376 -18.90 -24.40 11.53
C ASN A 376 -19.40 -24.08 12.96
N ASN A 377 -18.74 -23.17 13.68
CA ASN A 377 -19.03 -22.79 15.07
C ASN A 377 -18.98 -23.95 16.08
N GLU A 378 -18.17 -24.97 15.81
CA GLU A 378 -17.99 -26.13 16.68
C GLU A 378 -16.77 -26.04 17.60
N GLY A 379 -15.78 -25.22 17.22
CA GLY A 379 -14.51 -25.12 17.95
C GLY A 379 -14.63 -24.44 19.32
N PHE A 380 -15.66 -23.62 19.53
CA PHE A 380 -15.80 -22.74 20.70
C PHE A 380 -17.14 -22.91 21.44
N LYS A 381 -17.73 -24.12 21.39
CA LYS A 381 -19.03 -24.42 22.01
C LYS A 381 -19.07 -24.10 23.52
N GLY A 382 -17.94 -24.27 24.22
CA GLY A 382 -17.82 -23.92 25.64
C GLY A 382 -17.89 -22.41 25.89
N PHE A 383 -17.11 -21.62 25.15
CA PHE A 383 -17.17 -20.15 25.20
C PHE A 383 -18.58 -19.63 24.86
N VAL A 384 -19.19 -20.12 23.77
CA VAL A 384 -20.54 -19.70 23.34
C VAL A 384 -21.58 -19.94 24.43
N ALA A 385 -21.59 -21.13 25.03
CA ALA A 385 -22.52 -21.46 26.12
C ALA A 385 -22.29 -20.61 27.38
N ALA A 386 -21.03 -20.45 27.81
CA ALA A 386 -20.69 -19.65 28.99
C ALA A 386 -21.02 -18.16 28.80
N ASN A 387 -20.79 -17.61 27.61
CA ASN A 387 -21.09 -16.23 27.28
C ASN A 387 -22.61 -16.00 27.18
N LYS A 388 -23.37 -16.91 26.56
CA LYS A 388 -24.84 -16.85 26.52
C LYS A 388 -25.43 -16.80 27.94
N ALA A 389 -24.97 -17.69 28.83
CA ALA A 389 -25.42 -17.72 30.22
C ALA A 389 -25.08 -16.43 31.00
N TYR A 390 -23.96 -15.76 30.67
CA TYR A 390 -23.62 -14.44 31.22
C TYR A 390 -24.56 -13.34 30.71
N GLU A 391 -24.85 -13.31 29.40
CA GLU A 391 -25.75 -12.32 28.79
C GLU A 391 -27.18 -12.46 29.34
N GLU A 392 -27.67 -13.69 29.50
CA GLU A 392 -28.97 -13.99 30.12
C GLU A 392 -29.00 -13.59 31.60
N ALA A 393 -27.93 -13.87 32.36
CA ALA A 393 -27.83 -13.45 33.76
C ALA A 393 -27.77 -11.92 33.93
N ASN A 394 -27.11 -11.22 32.99
CA ASN A 394 -27.05 -9.75 32.97
C ASN A 394 -28.42 -9.13 32.64
N LYS A 395 -29.09 -9.62 31.59
CA LYS A 395 -30.45 -9.19 31.20
C LYS A 395 -31.46 -9.43 32.33
N ALA A 396 -31.38 -10.57 33.02
CA ALA A 396 -32.19 -10.88 34.18
C ALA A 396 -31.74 -10.17 35.48
N GLY A 397 -30.89 -9.14 35.40
CA GLY A 397 -30.49 -8.30 36.53
C GLY A 397 -29.69 -8.99 37.64
N LYS A 398 -29.23 -10.24 37.46
CA LYS A 398 -28.66 -11.08 38.53
C LYS A 398 -27.36 -10.54 39.14
N PHE A 399 -26.73 -9.58 38.46
CA PHE A 399 -25.53 -8.86 38.88
C PHE A 399 -25.83 -7.51 39.58
N LYS A 400 -27.08 -7.03 39.58
CA LYS A 400 -27.51 -5.82 40.32
C LYS A 400 -27.86 -6.07 41.79
N ALA A 401 -27.62 -7.29 42.30
CA ALA A 401 -27.88 -7.64 43.70
C ALA A 401 -26.96 -6.87 44.68
N GLY A 402 -27.54 -6.34 45.75
CA GLY A 402 -26.87 -5.48 46.73
C GLY A 402 -25.72 -6.12 47.52
N TRP A 403 -25.05 -5.31 48.34
CA TRP A 403 -23.96 -5.71 49.24
C TRP A 403 -22.83 -6.51 48.55
N GLY A 404 -22.45 -6.10 47.34
CA GLY A 404 -21.32 -6.67 46.59
C GLY A 404 -21.55 -8.09 46.00
N ILE A 405 -22.61 -8.79 46.42
CA ILE A 405 -22.95 -10.14 45.96
C ILE A 405 -23.17 -10.15 44.43
N GLY A 406 -23.79 -9.12 43.88
CA GLY A 406 -23.96 -8.95 42.43
C GLY A 406 -22.63 -8.92 41.67
N LYS A 407 -21.66 -8.14 42.16
CA LYS A 407 -20.31 -8.01 41.59
C LYS A 407 -19.50 -9.31 41.71
N LEU A 408 -19.64 -10.04 42.82
CA LEU A 408 -19.00 -11.36 42.99
C LEU A 408 -19.56 -12.41 42.02
N ARG A 409 -20.88 -12.40 41.79
CA ARG A 409 -21.54 -13.24 40.78
C ARG A 409 -21.05 -12.90 39.37
N GLU A 410 -20.96 -11.61 39.04
CA GLU A 410 -20.46 -11.12 37.76
C GLU A 410 -19.01 -11.59 37.49
N ILE A 411 -18.12 -11.45 38.48
CA ILE A 411 -16.74 -11.94 38.41
C ILE A 411 -16.69 -13.46 38.21
N LYS A 412 -17.51 -14.23 38.94
CA LYS A 412 -17.57 -15.69 38.79
C LYS A 412 -18.02 -16.12 37.39
N SER A 413 -19.04 -15.45 36.83
CA SER A 413 -19.49 -15.73 35.46
C SER A 413 -18.46 -15.29 34.41
N LYS A 414 -17.81 -14.13 34.57
CA LYS A 414 -16.70 -13.70 33.71
C LYS A 414 -15.52 -14.68 33.74
N ALA A 415 -15.17 -15.22 34.91
CA ALA A 415 -14.15 -16.26 35.04
C ALA A 415 -14.55 -17.58 34.37
N ALA A 416 -15.84 -17.97 34.43
CA ALA A 416 -16.34 -19.16 33.76
C ALA A 416 -16.19 -19.09 32.22
N ILE A 417 -16.41 -17.92 31.61
CA ILE A 417 -16.17 -17.70 30.16
C ILE A 417 -14.70 -17.95 29.82
N GLY A 418 -13.78 -17.34 30.58
CA GLY A 418 -12.33 -17.51 30.36
C GLY A 418 -11.85 -18.96 30.55
N ILE A 419 -12.40 -19.68 31.53
CA ILE A 419 -12.10 -21.11 31.76
C ILE A 419 -12.64 -21.97 30.62
N ALA A 420 -13.85 -21.68 30.10
CA ALA A 420 -14.43 -22.40 28.98
C ALA A 420 -13.61 -22.20 27.68
N LEU A 421 -13.26 -20.95 27.37
CA LEU A 421 -12.40 -20.59 26.24
C LEU A 421 -11.04 -21.32 26.30
N LEU A 422 -10.41 -21.39 27.47
CA LEU A 422 -9.14 -22.11 27.65
C LEU A 422 -9.27 -23.63 27.46
N LYS A 423 -10.43 -24.23 27.75
CA LYS A 423 -10.71 -25.65 27.48
C LYS A 423 -10.91 -25.89 25.98
N ASP A 424 -11.67 -25.03 25.32
CA ASP A 424 -11.90 -25.09 23.87
C ASP A 424 -10.56 -24.96 23.10
N ILE A 425 -9.70 -24.02 23.49
CA ILE A 425 -8.36 -23.82 22.89
C ILE A 425 -7.43 -25.02 23.13
N ASP A 426 -7.42 -25.64 24.33
CA ASP A 426 -6.59 -26.84 24.57
C ASP A 426 -7.11 -28.06 23.79
N LYS A 427 -8.43 -28.17 23.58
CA LYS A 427 -9.05 -29.17 22.70
C LYS A 427 -8.62 -28.97 21.25
N LEU A 428 -8.84 -27.78 20.67
CA LEU A 428 -8.45 -27.49 19.28
C LEU A 428 -6.94 -27.65 19.06
N GLY A 429 -6.11 -27.25 20.04
CA GLY A 429 -4.67 -27.47 20.01
C GLY A 429 -4.30 -28.95 19.89
N LYS A 430 -4.92 -29.83 20.69
CA LYS A 430 -4.73 -31.30 20.59
C LYS A 430 -5.22 -31.85 19.24
N GLU A 431 -6.40 -31.43 18.80
CA GLU A 431 -7.01 -31.90 17.55
C GLU A 431 -6.20 -31.50 16.31
N SER A 432 -5.49 -30.37 16.34
CA SER A 432 -4.60 -29.92 15.27
C SER A 432 -3.40 -30.85 15.03
N GLY A 433 -3.04 -31.69 16.01
CA GLY A 433 -1.89 -32.59 15.96
C GLY A 433 -0.52 -31.93 16.16
N ALA A 434 -0.43 -30.60 16.14
CA ALA A 434 0.82 -29.87 16.39
C ALA A 434 1.25 -29.96 17.86
N SER A 435 2.57 -29.92 18.12
CA SER A 435 3.09 -30.00 19.49
C SER A 435 2.73 -28.74 20.29
N ARG A 436 2.61 -28.86 21.62
CA ARG A 436 2.41 -27.70 22.49
C ARG A 436 3.55 -26.68 22.44
N LYS A 437 4.76 -27.09 22.04
CA LYS A 437 5.93 -26.23 21.85
C LYS A 437 5.81 -25.47 20.52
N ASP A 438 5.46 -26.14 19.44
CA ASP A 438 5.41 -25.51 18.11
C ASP A 438 4.13 -24.68 17.94
N LEU A 439 3.01 -25.09 18.55
CA LEU A 439 1.87 -24.19 18.78
C LEU A 439 2.25 -23.00 19.65
N LEU A 440 3.10 -23.15 20.67
CA LEU A 440 3.60 -21.99 21.42
C LEU A 440 4.52 -21.14 20.55
N VAL A 441 5.31 -21.70 19.62
CA VAL A 441 6.19 -20.93 18.71
C VAL A 441 5.37 -20.20 17.65
N VAL A 442 4.49 -20.87 16.89
CA VAL A 442 3.55 -20.23 15.94
C VAL A 442 2.81 -19.11 16.63
N LEU A 443 2.37 -19.36 17.86
CA LEU A 443 1.66 -18.36 18.62
C LEU A 443 2.63 -17.25 19.06
N THR A 444 3.76 -17.51 19.71
CA THR A 444 4.82 -16.50 19.95
C THR A 444 5.56 -16.01 18.67
N LYS A 445 5.07 -16.30 17.46
CA LYS A 445 5.60 -15.85 16.16
C LYS A 445 4.54 -15.55 15.07
N VAL A 446 3.25 -15.33 15.39
CA VAL A 446 2.19 -14.87 14.44
C VAL A 446 1.31 -13.64 14.83
N PHE A 447 0.92 -13.40 16.10
CA PHE A 447 -0.10 -12.40 16.50
C PHE A 447 0.13 -11.32 17.65
N ILE A 448 1.20 -11.17 18.48
CA ILE A 448 1.29 -10.08 19.53
C ILE A 448 1.38 -8.78 18.78
N PRO A 449 2.38 -8.49 17.94
CA PRO A 449 2.30 -7.32 17.08
C PRO A 449 1.02 -7.13 16.28
N ILE A 450 0.19 -8.16 16.03
CA ILE A 450 -1.22 -7.90 15.70
C ILE A 450 -1.94 -7.30 16.93
N TYR A 451 -2.22 -8.08 17.97
CA TYR A 451 -2.91 -7.70 19.21
C TYR A 451 -2.24 -6.60 20.10
N LYS A 452 -1.05 -6.09 19.75
CA LYS A 452 -0.19 -5.11 20.46
C LYS A 452 0.20 -3.93 19.57
N ASN A 453 -0.04 -3.96 18.26
CA ASN A 453 -0.03 -2.73 17.46
C ASN A 453 -1.45 -2.38 16.97
N LEU A 454 -2.38 -3.34 16.89
CA LEU A 454 -3.82 -3.08 16.76
C LEU A 454 -4.48 -2.91 18.13
N GLY A 455 -5.38 -1.93 18.25
CA GLY A 455 -6.28 -1.74 19.38
C GLY A 455 -7.45 -2.73 19.36
N THR A 456 -8.04 -2.99 18.19
CA THR A 456 -9.01 -4.09 17.98
C THR A 456 -8.92 -4.68 16.58
N PHE A 457 -9.40 -5.91 16.38
CA PHE A 457 -9.66 -6.42 15.02
C PHE A 457 -10.76 -5.60 14.31
N GLY A 458 -11.62 -4.89 15.05
CA GLY A 458 -12.58 -3.93 14.52
C GLY A 458 -11.95 -2.71 13.82
N GLU A 459 -10.68 -2.37 14.07
CA GLU A 459 -9.98 -1.29 13.35
C GLU A 459 -9.52 -1.69 11.93
N VAL A 460 -9.44 -3.00 11.67
CA VAL A 460 -9.14 -3.60 10.36
C VAL A 460 -10.43 -4.04 9.68
N LEU A 461 -11.23 -4.85 10.37
CA LEU A 461 -12.49 -5.38 9.85
C LEU A 461 -13.59 -4.32 9.77
N GLY A 462 -13.50 -3.21 10.50
CA GLY A 462 -14.51 -2.15 10.50
C GLY A 462 -14.73 -1.54 9.11
N GLY A 463 -13.68 -1.36 8.31
CA GLY A 463 -13.81 -0.93 6.91
C GLY A 463 -14.45 -2.03 6.04
N MET A 464 -13.92 -3.25 6.13
CA MET A 464 -14.34 -4.41 5.32
C MET A 464 -15.76 -4.93 5.64
N ASN A 465 -16.27 -4.68 6.85
CA ASN A 465 -17.56 -5.17 7.35
C ASN A 465 -18.67 -4.11 7.26
N LYS A 466 -18.34 -2.81 7.28
CA LYS A 466 -19.31 -1.71 7.00
C LYS A 466 -20.03 -1.87 5.66
N SER A 467 -19.38 -2.50 4.68
CA SER A 467 -19.85 -2.70 3.32
C SER A 467 -20.55 -4.06 3.09
N SER A 468 -20.66 -4.92 4.10
CA SER A 468 -21.25 -6.27 4.02
C SER A 468 -20.62 -7.19 2.94
N MET A 469 -19.39 -6.90 2.50
CA MET A 469 -18.78 -7.55 1.32
C MET A 469 -18.44 -9.04 1.49
N VAL A 470 -18.41 -9.57 2.73
CA VAL A 470 -18.14 -10.98 3.00
C VAL A 470 -19.15 -11.54 4.01
N ALA A 471 -19.89 -12.56 3.61
CA ALA A 471 -20.76 -13.31 4.52
C ALA A 471 -19.94 -14.17 5.49
N LEU A 472 -19.57 -13.59 6.64
CA LEU A 472 -18.77 -14.27 7.67
C LEU A 472 -19.53 -15.48 8.26
N PRO A 473 -18.93 -16.69 8.29
CA PRO A 473 -19.51 -17.84 8.98
C PRO A 473 -19.72 -17.57 10.48
N GLU A 474 -20.71 -18.20 11.10
CA GLU A 474 -21.01 -18.08 12.54
C GLU A 474 -19.80 -18.40 13.44
N GLY A 475 -18.94 -19.32 12.98
CA GLY A 475 -17.67 -19.61 13.60
C GLY A 475 -16.69 -18.43 13.65
N VAL A 476 -16.60 -17.69 12.55
CA VAL A 476 -15.77 -16.47 12.46
C VAL A 476 -16.36 -15.36 13.32
N LYS A 477 -17.69 -15.16 13.29
CA LYS A 477 -18.37 -14.22 14.20
C LYS A 477 -18.09 -14.54 15.68
N THR A 478 -18.03 -15.82 16.03
CA THR A 478 -17.66 -16.27 17.38
C THR A 478 -16.20 -15.98 17.72
N VAL A 479 -15.27 -16.14 16.77
CA VAL A 479 -13.87 -15.72 16.95
C VAL A 479 -13.75 -14.20 17.19
N LEU A 480 -14.49 -13.37 16.44
CA LEU A 480 -14.52 -11.92 16.70
C LEU A 480 -15.06 -11.60 18.10
N LYS A 481 -16.14 -12.26 18.52
CA LYS A 481 -16.69 -12.11 19.87
C LYS A 481 -15.71 -12.54 20.99
N ILE A 482 -14.83 -13.51 20.73
CA ILE A 482 -13.73 -13.89 21.63
C ILE A 482 -12.68 -12.76 21.73
N VAL A 483 -12.33 -12.14 20.59
CA VAL A 483 -11.41 -10.98 20.54
C VAL A 483 -11.97 -9.81 21.32
N ASP A 484 -13.23 -9.41 21.06
CA ASP A 484 -13.87 -8.28 21.73
C ASP A 484 -13.99 -8.51 23.23
N TRP A 485 -14.32 -9.73 23.65
CA TRP A 485 -14.31 -10.13 25.06
C TRP A 485 -12.91 -9.98 25.68
N GLY A 486 -11.85 -10.37 24.95
CA GLY A 486 -10.45 -10.23 25.38
C GLY A 486 -10.00 -8.78 25.55
N VAL A 487 -10.35 -7.89 24.62
CA VAL A 487 -10.06 -6.45 24.72
C VAL A 487 -10.81 -5.82 25.90
N ASN A 488 -12.11 -6.12 26.06
CA ASN A 488 -12.88 -5.65 27.21
C ASN A 488 -12.31 -6.15 28.56
N LYS A 489 -11.67 -7.33 28.58
CA LYS A 489 -10.95 -7.83 29.77
C LYS A 489 -9.65 -7.08 30.04
N ARG A 490 -8.92 -6.58 29.03
CA ARG A 490 -7.73 -5.75 29.24
C ARG A 490 -8.06 -4.48 30.02
N GLU A 491 -9.15 -3.80 29.68
CA GLU A 491 -9.58 -2.56 30.36
C GLU A 491 -10.14 -2.78 31.78
N GLU A 492 -10.44 -4.03 32.15
CA GLU A 492 -10.64 -4.45 33.54
C GLU A 492 -9.31 -4.75 34.24
N VAL A 493 -8.37 -5.44 33.58
CA VAL A 493 -7.06 -5.84 34.13
C VAL A 493 -6.13 -4.66 34.39
N LYS A 494 -6.13 -3.61 33.54
CA LYS A 494 -5.39 -2.35 33.79
C LYS A 494 -5.65 -1.76 35.17
N LYS A 495 -6.84 -1.99 35.73
CA LYS A 495 -7.32 -1.44 37.00
C LYS A 495 -6.94 -2.29 38.21
N TRP A 496 -6.14 -3.35 38.01
CA TRP A 496 -5.67 -4.21 39.11
C TRP A 496 -4.38 -3.63 39.72
N PRO A 497 -4.28 -3.52 41.06
CA PRO A 497 -3.10 -2.95 41.71
C PRO A 497 -1.85 -3.81 41.49
N VAL A 498 -0.67 -3.17 41.56
CA VAL A 498 0.70 -3.73 41.44
C VAL A 498 1.04 -4.35 40.07
N VAL A 499 0.18 -5.16 39.48
CA VAL A 499 0.48 -5.94 38.26
C VAL A 499 -0.43 -5.64 37.06
N GLY A 500 -1.48 -4.83 37.23
CA GLY A 500 -2.49 -4.60 36.19
C GLY A 500 -1.96 -3.93 34.92
N GLY A 501 -1.05 -2.98 35.04
CA GLY A 501 -0.40 -2.32 33.89
C GLY A 501 0.40 -3.32 33.03
N TRP A 502 1.40 -3.97 33.63
CA TRP A 502 2.23 -4.99 32.97
C TRP A 502 1.40 -6.15 32.39
N LEU A 503 0.35 -6.61 33.09
CA LEU A 503 -0.55 -7.64 32.55
C LEU A 503 -1.41 -7.13 31.38
N ALA A 504 -1.72 -5.83 31.31
CA ALA A 504 -2.46 -5.23 30.21
C ALA A 504 -1.57 -4.87 29.00
N GLU A 505 -0.28 -4.62 29.20
CA GLU A 505 0.73 -4.39 28.15
C GLU A 505 0.96 -5.60 27.23
N ILE A 506 0.67 -6.79 27.75
CA ILE A 506 0.79 -8.09 27.08
C ILE A 506 -0.57 -8.64 26.60
N MET A 507 -1.65 -7.86 26.72
CA MET A 507 -3.01 -8.25 26.36
C MET A 507 -3.49 -7.61 25.04
N PRO A 508 -4.49 -8.23 24.38
CA PRO A 508 -5.24 -7.67 23.25
C PRO A 508 -5.60 -6.18 23.39
N GLY A 509 -5.13 -5.39 22.43
CA GLY A 509 -5.44 -3.97 22.29
C GLY A 509 -4.36 -3.02 22.81
N ASN A 510 -3.18 -3.52 23.18
CA ASN A 510 -2.09 -2.68 23.69
C ASN A 510 -1.20 -2.09 22.60
N GLY A 511 -1.84 -1.37 21.66
CA GLY A 511 -1.21 -0.49 20.68
C GLY A 511 -0.33 0.57 21.34
N ASP A 512 0.92 0.21 21.67
CA ASP A 512 1.97 1.19 21.91
C ASP A 512 2.27 1.79 20.53
N GLY A 513 1.88 3.06 20.31
CA GLY A 513 2.05 3.71 19.01
C GLY A 513 3.50 3.64 18.54
N LYS A 514 3.76 2.81 17.53
CA LYS A 514 5.10 2.60 16.94
C LYS A 514 5.10 3.03 15.49
N ILE A 515 6.16 3.74 15.13
CA ILE A 515 6.47 4.13 13.76
C ILE A 515 7.22 3.00 13.07
N ARG A 516 6.97 2.83 11.77
CA ARG A 516 7.80 2.00 10.89
C ARG A 516 8.68 2.91 10.03
N THR A 517 9.95 3.04 10.37
CA THR A 517 10.93 3.85 9.62
C THR A 517 11.48 3.15 8.38
N ASP A 518 11.21 1.86 8.22
CA ASP A 518 11.67 1.02 7.10
C ASP A 518 10.62 0.74 6.01
N LEU A 519 9.43 1.33 6.17
CA LEU A 519 8.39 1.47 5.16
C LEU A 519 8.09 2.97 5.05
N THR A 520 7.78 3.49 3.86
CA THR A 520 7.21 4.85 3.71
C THR A 520 5.96 4.81 2.85
N SER A 521 4.79 5.17 3.42
CA SER A 521 3.51 5.15 2.70
C SER A 521 3.25 6.43 1.92
N PRO A 522 2.31 6.44 0.94
CA PRO A 522 1.89 7.67 0.25
C PRO A 522 1.34 8.71 1.23
N SER A 523 0.69 8.26 2.31
CA SER A 523 0.14 9.10 3.38
C SER A 523 1.21 9.64 4.34
N ASP A 524 2.49 9.26 4.19
CA ASP A 524 3.63 9.87 4.88
C ASP A 524 4.17 11.05 4.08
N LEU A 525 4.26 10.86 2.75
CA LEU A 525 4.76 11.85 1.80
C LEU A 525 3.84 13.08 1.70
N ALA A 526 2.56 12.95 2.07
CA ALA A 526 1.57 14.02 2.07
C ALA A 526 1.97 15.25 2.89
N ASN A 527 2.85 15.07 3.88
CA ASN A 527 3.34 16.11 4.79
C ASN A 527 4.83 16.44 4.57
N ALA A 528 5.46 15.97 3.49
CA ALA A 528 6.85 16.29 3.13
C ALA A 528 7.12 17.81 3.06
N SER A 529 6.10 18.59 2.68
CA SER A 529 6.24 20.02 2.39
C SER A 529 4.99 20.77 2.83
N PRO A 530 4.82 21.06 4.14
CA PRO A 530 3.63 21.76 4.64
C PRO A 530 3.43 23.12 3.95
N ASP A 531 4.52 23.77 3.56
CA ASP A 531 4.56 25.11 2.96
C ASP A 531 4.14 25.15 1.47
N PHE A 532 4.07 24.00 0.79
CA PHE A 532 3.53 23.91 -0.58
C PHE A 532 2.84 22.58 -0.83
N THR A 533 1.50 22.63 -0.88
CA THR A 533 0.68 21.56 -1.46
C THR A 533 -0.47 22.14 -2.29
N LEU A 534 -0.86 21.43 -3.34
CA LEU A 534 -2.10 21.67 -4.10
C LEU A 534 -2.93 20.39 -4.07
N ASN A 535 -4.25 20.51 -3.88
CA ASN A 535 -5.15 19.37 -3.76
C ASN A 535 -6.24 19.44 -4.85
N TYR A 536 -6.76 18.29 -5.23
CA TYR A 536 -7.89 18.11 -6.13
C TYR A 536 -8.74 16.91 -5.68
N PRO A 537 -10.08 16.96 -5.78
CA PRO A 537 -10.90 18.16 -5.97
C PRO A 537 -10.82 19.13 -4.79
#